data_AF-A0A4R1YVN0-F1
#
_entry.id   AF-A0A4R1YVN0-F1
#
_cell.length_a   1.000
_cell.length_b   1.000
_cell.length_c   1.000
_cell.angle_alpha   90.00
_cell.angle_beta   90.00
_cell.angle_gamma   90.00
#
_symmetry.space_group_name_H-M   'P 1'
#
loop_
_entity.id
_entity.type
_entity.pdbx_description
1 polymer ?
#
loop_
_entity_poly.entity_id
_entity_poly.type
_entity_poly.pdbx_seq_one_letter_code
_entity_poly.pdbx_strand_id
1 'polypeptide(L)'
;MAGSRTETGDRFDVVIVGQAGRLQYEAVLFAAALRASDPDFAGSLIVAEPQPGPLWPADPRMDDPGARCWASSGPCPGANRRSAAF
;
A
#
# COMPACT_ATOMS: atom_id res chain seq x y z
N MET A 1 -3.96 34.72 4.60
CA MET A 1 -3.98 34.41 3.15
C MET A 1 -2.61 33.87 2.75
N ALA A 2 -2.30 32.62 3.11
CA ALA A 2 -1.08 31.97 2.65
C ALA A 2 -1.45 31.20 1.38
N GLY A 3 -0.88 31.62 0.25
CA GLY A 3 -1.20 31.09 -1.07
C GLY A 3 -0.92 29.58 -1.15
N SER A 4 -1.85 28.85 -1.75
CA SER A 4 -1.65 27.45 -2.11
C SER A 4 -0.51 27.38 -3.13
N ARG A 5 0.51 26.59 -2.81
CA ARG A 5 1.41 26.10 -3.84
C ARG A 5 0.64 25.03 -4.61
N THR A 6 -0.25 25.46 -5.48
CA THR A 6 -0.76 24.63 -6.57
C THR A 6 0.26 24.77 -7.69
N GLU A 7 1.44 24.19 -7.51
CA GLU A 7 2.20 23.73 -8.68
C GLU A 7 1.32 22.66 -9.31
N THR A 8 1.10 22.75 -10.63
CA THR A 8 0.54 21.67 -11.43
C THR A 8 1.54 20.50 -11.39
N GLY A 9 1.69 19.87 -10.23
CA GLY A 9 2.34 18.59 -10.11
C GLY A 9 1.41 17.61 -10.76
N ASP A 10 1.84 17.01 -11.87
CA ASP A 10 1.10 15.93 -12.50
C ASP A 10 0.72 14.92 -11.42
N ARG A 11 -0.57 14.59 -11.37
CA ARG A 11 -1.11 13.57 -10.49
C ARG A 11 -0.34 12.28 -10.80
N PHE A 12 0.40 11.75 -9.84
CA PHE A 12 1.24 10.58 -10.04
C PHE A 12 0.79 9.43 -9.14
N ASP A 13 0.85 8.22 -9.67
CA ASP A 13 0.58 7.00 -8.90
C ASP A 13 1.87 6.45 -8.30
N VAL A 14 1.74 5.78 -7.16
CA VAL A 14 2.84 5.10 -6.48
C VAL A 14 2.61 3.60 -6.55
N VAL A 15 3.57 2.87 -7.12
CA VAL A 15 3.57 1.40 -7.12
C VAL A 15 4.64 0.90 -6.16
N ILE A 16 4.26 0.05 -5.22
CA ILE A 16 5.17 -0.66 -4.32
C ILE A 16 5.02 -2.17 -4.51
N VAL A 17 6.03 -2.94 -4.09
CA VAL A 17 5.98 -4.40 -4.15
C VAL A 17 5.75 -4.98 -2.76
N GLY A 18 4.65 -5.72 -2.60
CA GLY A 18 4.38 -6.55 -1.43
C GLY A 18 4.77 -8.00 -1.72
N GLN A 19 5.75 -8.52 -0.99
CA GLN A 19 6.28 -9.88 -1.16
C GLN A 19 6.37 -10.58 0.20
N ALA A 20 6.24 -11.92 0.22
CA ALA A 20 6.47 -12.76 1.38
C ALA A 20 7.70 -12.34 2.22
N GLY A 21 7.60 -12.51 3.53
CA GLY A 21 8.68 -12.19 4.46
C GLY A 21 8.65 -10.73 4.91
N ARG A 22 9.80 -10.05 4.94
CA ARG A 22 9.88 -8.69 5.51
C ARG A 22 9.18 -7.63 4.66
N LEU A 23 9.18 -7.79 3.34
CA LEU A 23 8.64 -6.81 2.39
C LEU A 23 7.12 -6.58 2.57
N GLN A 24 6.33 -7.60 2.90
CA GLN A 24 4.89 -7.42 3.12
C GLN A 24 4.60 -6.47 4.28
N TYR A 25 5.41 -6.50 5.35
CA TYR A 25 5.23 -5.60 6.49
C TYR A 25 5.68 -4.17 6.16
N GLU A 26 6.76 -4.03 5.39
CA GLU A 26 7.22 -2.72 4.92
C GLU A 26 6.22 -2.08 3.96
N ALA A 27 5.57 -2.86 3.10
CA ALA A 27 4.51 -2.38 2.23
C ALA A 27 3.31 -1.84 3.03
N VAL A 28 2.88 -2.55 4.07
CA VAL A 28 1.81 -2.09 4.98
C VAL A 28 2.24 -0.85 5.75
N LEU A 29 3.47 -0.82 6.27
CA LEU A 29 4.01 0.35 6.97
C LEU A 29 4.09 1.58 6.06
N PHE A 30 4.52 1.41 4.80
CA PHE A 30 4.53 2.49 3.82
C PHE A 30 3.12 3.00 3.54
N ALA A 31 2.17 2.11 3.28
CA ALA A 31 0.77 2.47 3.06
C ALA A 31 0.19 3.27 4.23
N ALA A 32 0.43 2.82 5.47
CA ALA A 32 0.00 3.52 6.67
C ALA A 32 0.70 4.87 6.84
N ALA A 33 2.01 4.94 6.58
CA ALA A 33 2.79 6.17 6.67
C ALA A 33 2.37 7.21 5.62
N LEU A 34 2.11 6.79 4.38
CA LEU A 34 1.60 7.66 3.31
C LEU A 34 0.23 8.23 3.73
N ARG A 35 -0.68 7.38 4.19
CA ARG A 35 -2.02 7.82 4.65
C ARG A 35 -1.97 8.82 5.82
N ALA A 36 -1.01 8.65 6.71
CA ALA A 36 -0.80 9.53 7.86
C ALA A 36 -0.12 10.85 7.48
N SER A 37 0.76 10.83 6.49
CA SER A 37 1.56 12.00 6.07
C SER A 37 0.85 12.85 5.02
N ASP A 38 0.09 12.21 4.13
CA ASP A 38 -0.70 12.84 3.08
C ASP A 38 -2.08 12.17 3.00
N PRO A 39 -3.04 12.60 3.85
CA PRO A 39 -4.37 12.02 3.90
C PRO A 39 -5.21 12.25 2.64
N ASP A 40 -4.83 13.24 1.83
CA ASP A 40 -5.54 13.69 0.62
C ASP A 40 -4.70 13.42 -0.63
N PHE A 41 -3.78 12.44 -0.56
CA PHE A 41 -2.92 12.07 -1.68
C PHE A 41 -3.76 11.86 -2.94
N ALA A 42 -3.52 12.69 -3.95
CA ALA A 42 -4.37 12.75 -5.14
C ALA A 42 -4.13 11.59 -6.13
N GLY A 43 -3.04 10.84 -5.95
CA GLY A 43 -2.70 9.66 -6.75
C GLY A 43 -3.21 8.35 -6.15
N SER A 44 -2.97 7.26 -6.85
CA SER A 44 -3.29 5.91 -6.38
C SER A 44 -2.06 5.25 -5.76
N LEU A 45 -2.25 4.53 -4.65
CA LEU A 45 -1.26 3.58 -4.14
C LEU A 45 -1.61 2.18 -4.65
N ILE A 46 -0.69 1.56 -5.38
CA ILE A 46 -0.83 0.21 -5.92
C ILE A 46 0.20 -0.69 -5.24
N VAL A 47 -0.27 -1.76 -4.60
CA VAL A 47 0.59 -2.82 -4.06
C VAL A 47 0.63 -3.96 -5.06
N ALA A 48 1.76 -4.12 -5.74
CA ALA A 48 2.00 -5.20 -6.69
C ALA A 48 2.57 -6.42 -5.97
N GLU A 49 2.05 -7.61 -6.30
CA GLU A 49 2.49 -8.86 -5.70
C GLU A 49 3.16 -9.76 -6.75
N PRO A 50 4.41 -10.21 -6.53
CA PRO A 50 5.08 -11.10 -7.46
C PRO A 50 4.34 -12.43 -7.52
N GLN A 51 4.17 -12.96 -8.73
CA GLN A 51 3.56 -14.27 -8.94
C GLN A 51 4.63 -15.37 -8.96
N PRO A 52 4.30 -16.61 -8.53
CA PRO A 52 5.20 -17.75 -8.58
C PRO A 52 5.74 -18.00 -9.98
N GLY A 53 7.01 -18.41 -10.08
CA GLY A 53 7.65 -18.69 -11.36
C GLY A 53 9.03 -19.32 -11.18
N PRO A 54 9.69 -19.74 -12.28
CA PRO A 54 10.95 -20.49 -12.23
C PRO A 54 12.13 -19.70 -11.64
N LEU A 55 12.01 -18.37 -11.53
CA LEU A 55 13.02 -17.50 -10.90
C LEU A 55 12.89 -17.42 -9.37
N TRP A 56 11.81 -17.99 -8.81
CA TRP A 56 11.54 -17.96 -7.38
C TRP A 56 11.75 -19.34 -6.76
N PRO A 57 12.65 -19.48 -5.77
CA PRO A 57 12.88 -20.76 -5.11
C PRO A 57 11.74 -21.17 -4.15
N ALA A 58 10.88 -20.24 -3.78
CA ALA A 58 9.69 -20.43 -2.95
C ALA A 58 8.56 -19.52 -3.47
N ASP A 59 7.33 -19.74 -3.00
CA ASP A 59 6.20 -18.87 -3.35
C ASP A 59 6.46 -17.44 -2.84
N PRO A 60 6.58 -16.43 -3.73
CA PRO A 60 6.94 -15.07 -3.32
C PRO A 60 5.72 -14.25 -2.89
N ARG A 61 4.51 -14.79 -3.05
CA ARG A 61 3.27 -14.11 -2.68
C ARG A 61 3.26 -13.79 -1.19
N MET A 62 2.76 -12.62 -0.81
CA MET A 62 2.52 -12.27 0.59
C MET A 62 1.77 -13.43 1.23
N ASP A 63 2.17 -13.86 2.43
CA ASP A 63 1.60 -15.03 3.09
C ASP A 63 0.70 -14.64 4.27
N ASP A 64 1.03 -13.54 4.96
CA ASP A 64 0.31 -13.00 6.10
C ASP A 64 -1.08 -12.47 5.70
N PRO A 65 -2.18 -13.06 6.22
CA PRO A 65 -3.54 -12.63 5.92
C PRO A 65 -3.84 -11.19 6.34
N GLY A 66 -3.24 -10.72 7.44
CA GLY A 66 -3.39 -9.34 7.90
C GLY A 66 -2.74 -8.38 6.94
N ALA A 67 -1.47 -8.63 6.57
CA ALA A 67 -0.76 -7.77 5.63
C ALA A 67 -1.44 -7.73 4.25
N ARG A 68 -1.87 -8.88 3.73
CA ARG A 68 -2.60 -8.97 2.47
C ARG A 68 -3.95 -8.27 2.54
N CYS A 69 -4.63 -8.36 3.68
CA CYS A 69 -5.85 -7.64 3.87
C CYS A 69 -5.64 -6.13 3.83
N TRP A 70 -4.62 -5.61 4.51
CA TRP A 70 -4.27 -4.19 4.49
C TRP A 70 -3.87 -3.69 3.10
N ALA A 71 -3.22 -4.53 2.30
CA ALA A 71 -2.89 -4.23 0.92
C ALA A 71 -4.11 -4.28 -0.01
N SER A 72 -5.14 -5.05 0.34
CA SER A 72 -6.40 -5.11 -0.40
C SER A 72 -7.35 -4.00 0.06
N SER A 73 -8.10 -3.40 -0.86
CA SER A 73 -9.16 -2.43 -0.55
C SER A 73 -10.41 -3.06 0.12
N GLY A 74 -10.29 -4.28 0.65
CA GLY A 74 -11.38 -5.03 1.31
C GLY A 74 -11.43 -4.82 2.83
N PRO A 75 -12.59 -5.07 3.46
CA PRO A 75 -12.74 -4.90 4.91
C PRO A 75 -11.91 -5.93 5.68
N CYS A 76 -10.98 -5.46 6.51
CA CYS A 76 -10.15 -6.34 7.32
C CYS A 76 -10.81 -6.83 8.60
N PRO A 77 -10.74 -8.15 8.90
CA PRO A 77 -11.17 -8.68 10.19
C PRO A 77 -10.35 -8.03 11.31
N GLY A 78 -11.01 -7.30 12.21
CA GLY A 78 -10.37 -6.65 13.36
C GLY A 78 -9.78 -5.26 13.11
N ALA A 79 -9.81 -4.74 11.87
CA ALA A 79 -9.43 -3.35 11.62
C ALA A 79 -10.60 -2.40 11.95
N ASN A 80 -10.34 -1.39 12.79
CA ASN A 80 -11.31 -0.32 13.05
C ASN A 80 -11.67 0.38 11.73
N ARG A 81 -12.97 0.61 11.49
CA ARG A 81 -13.53 1.27 10.28
C ARG A 81 -12.86 2.60 9.90
N ARG A 82 -12.18 3.28 10.84
CA ARG A 82 -11.36 4.48 10.58
C ARG A 82 -9.99 4.23 9.92
N SER A 83 -9.55 2.98 9.87
CA SER A 83 -8.20 2.57 9.44
C SER A 83 -8.20 1.79 8.13
N ALA A 84 -9.38 1.48 7.57
CA ALA A 84 -9.54 0.51 6.49
C ALA A 84 -10.08 1.11 5.17
N ALA A 85 -10.09 2.44 5.03
CA ALA A 85 -10.57 3.09 3.81
C ALA A 85 -9.40 3.82 3.11
N PHE A 86 -9.03 3.28 1.95
CA PHE A 86 -8.54 4.05 0.80
C PHE A 86 -9.74 4.65 0.07
#